data_AF-A0A0H3CV09-F1
#
_entry.id   AF-A0A0H3CV09-F1
#
_cell.length_a   1.000
_cell.length_b   1.000
_cell.length_c   1.000
_cell.angle_alpha   90.00
_cell.angle_beta   90.00
_cell.angle_gamma   90.00
#
_symmetry.space_group_name_H-M   'P 1'
#
loop_
_entity.id
_entity.type
_entity.pdbx_description
1 polymer ?
#
loop_
_entity_poly.entity_id
_entity_poly.type
_entity_poly.pdbx_seq_one_letter_code
_entity_poly.pdbx_strand_id
1 'polypeptide(L)'
;MLTPEQYLGAMAERIQRAGGRLNSVQIGPATAVVGLFTEQVLLTTMNYCVIAAAVPEVSAAALYDFTGRATQHARANLTGTMGWTAGSVVIAGLVGGRVYPDAAQAASAKSGNQFGGETRMVAVDLSAGQLYAFVGGKLWGAAMQGSVNAKLTYCFPQPAEVYQQVQWQQAQQQPQHPMPAPAPQVPPPPYAGPAGPQPPVYPPPGHAPQQGPYGY
;
A
#
# COMPACT_ATOMS: atom_id res chain seq x y z
N MET A 1 2.62 -8.92 5.93
CA MET A 1 1.58 -7.95 6.36
C MET A 1 1.96 -6.58 5.84
N LEU A 2 0.96 -5.73 5.57
CA LEU A 2 1.19 -4.36 5.13
C LEU A 2 1.62 -3.50 6.32
N THR A 3 2.71 -2.74 6.17
CA THR A 3 3.18 -1.79 7.20
C THR A 3 2.54 -0.42 7.01
N PRO A 4 2.41 0.40 8.07
CA PRO A 4 1.95 1.79 7.95
C PRO A 4 2.75 2.60 6.94
N GLU A 5 4.06 2.41 6.87
CA GLU A 5 4.96 3.12 5.97
C GLU A 5 4.73 2.74 4.51
N GLN A 6 4.51 1.44 4.22
CA GLN A 6 4.14 0.98 2.88
C GLN A 6 2.78 1.56 2.46
N TYR A 7 1.82 1.65 3.38
CA TYR A 7 0.53 2.29 3.11
C TYR A 7 0.69 3.78 2.80
N LEU A 8 1.45 4.51 3.61
CA LEU A 8 1.74 5.92 3.37
C LEU A 8 2.52 6.15 2.06
N GLY A 9 3.39 5.22 1.66
CA GLY A 9 4.06 5.24 0.37
C GLY A 9 3.07 5.16 -0.80
N ALA A 10 2.13 4.21 -0.77
CA ALA A 10 1.10 4.09 -1.79
C ALA A 10 0.15 5.30 -1.82
N MET A 11 -0.18 5.85 -0.65
CA MET A 11 -0.94 7.10 -0.53
C MET A 11 -0.17 8.28 -1.14
N ALA A 12 1.13 8.41 -0.88
CA ALA A 12 1.97 9.45 -1.46
C ALA A 12 2.03 9.37 -3.00
N GLU A 13 2.19 8.16 -3.56
CA GLU A 13 2.13 7.95 -5.00
C GLU A 13 0.78 8.38 -5.59
N ARG A 14 -0.32 8.05 -4.92
CA ARG A 14 -1.67 8.47 -5.34
C ARG A 14 -1.83 9.98 -5.27
N ILE A 15 -1.38 10.64 -4.20
CA ILE A 15 -1.38 12.11 -4.09
C ILE A 15 -0.69 12.75 -5.29
N GLN A 16 0.52 12.29 -5.61
CA GLN A 16 1.29 12.79 -6.75
C GLN A 16 0.59 12.51 -8.09
N ARG A 17 0.04 11.31 -8.27
CA ARG A 17 -0.69 10.92 -9.49
C ARG A 17 -1.95 11.75 -9.71
N ALA A 18 -2.61 12.19 -8.64
CA ALA A 18 -3.73 13.12 -8.69
C ALA A 18 -3.31 14.60 -8.83
N GLY A 19 -2.04 14.89 -9.11
CA GLY A 19 -1.53 16.26 -9.29
C GLY A 19 -1.34 17.05 -7.99
N GLY A 20 -1.36 16.37 -6.84
CA GLY A 20 -1.14 17.00 -5.54
C GLY A 20 0.32 17.34 -5.30
N ARG A 21 0.57 18.47 -4.63
CA ARG A 21 1.91 18.79 -4.11
C ARG A 21 2.13 17.99 -2.85
N LEU A 22 3.13 17.12 -2.87
CA LEU A 22 3.48 16.25 -1.76
C LEU A 22 4.55 16.90 -0.87
N ASN A 23 4.31 16.92 0.43
CA ASN A 23 5.25 17.34 1.45
C ASN A 23 5.29 16.32 2.59
N SER A 24 6.38 16.34 3.36
CA SER A 24 6.46 15.67 4.66
C SER A 24 6.61 16.74 5.73
N VAL A 25 5.73 16.72 6.74
CA VAL A 25 5.73 17.74 7.80
C VAL A 25 5.49 17.10 9.15
N GLN A 26 6.01 17.73 10.20
CA GLN A 26 5.76 17.29 11.57
C GLN A 26 4.36 17.77 12.03
N ILE A 27 3.47 16.84 12.39
CA ILE A 27 2.16 17.12 12.99
C ILE A 27 2.12 16.49 14.38
N GLY A 28 2.36 17.32 15.41
CA GLY A 28 2.53 16.82 16.77
C GLY A 28 3.72 15.87 16.87
N PRO A 29 3.56 14.66 17.44
CA PRO A 29 4.67 13.70 17.56
C PRO A 29 4.95 12.92 16.27
N ALA A 30 4.08 12.98 15.26
CA ALA A 30 4.19 12.16 14.06
C ALA A 30 4.66 12.95 12.83
N THR A 31 5.56 12.35 12.05
CA THR A 31 5.87 12.80 10.69
C THR A 31 4.72 12.40 9.77
N ALA A 32 4.11 13.38 9.12
CA ALA A 32 2.92 13.18 8.29
C ALA A 32 3.22 13.44 6.81
N VAL A 33 2.63 12.60 5.95
CA VAL A 33 2.52 12.85 4.52
C VAL A 33 1.40 13.87 4.29
N VAL A 34 1.69 14.94 3.55
CA VAL A 34 0.74 16.01 3.24
C VAL A 34 0.63 16.19 1.74
N GLY A 35 -0.58 16.06 1.21
CA GLY A 35 -0.95 16.38 -0.17
C GLY A 35 -1.79 17.66 -0.22
N LEU A 36 -1.33 18.64 -0.98
CA LEU A 36 -2.08 19.87 -1.24
C LEU A 36 -2.61 19.88 -2.68
N PHE A 37 -3.89 20.19 -2.84
CA PHE A 37 -4.57 20.25 -4.14
C PHE A 37 -5.36 21.55 -4.27
N THR A 38 -5.46 22.05 -5.49
CA THR A 38 -6.39 23.12 -5.86
C THR A 38 -7.14 22.66 -7.12
N GLU A 39 -8.47 22.59 -7.03
CA GLU A 39 -9.34 22.07 -8.10
C GLU A 39 -10.53 23.02 -8.31
N GLN A 40 -11.15 22.97 -9.49
CA GLN A 40 -12.39 23.71 -9.77
C GLN A 40 -13.58 22.73 -9.76
N VAL A 41 -14.57 23.00 -8.92
CA VAL A 41 -15.80 22.19 -8.80
C VAL A 41 -17.00 23.12 -8.96
N LEU A 42 -17.72 23.02 -10.08
CA LEU A 42 -18.89 23.84 -10.40
C LEU A 42 -18.66 25.34 -10.10
N LEU A 43 -17.60 25.93 -10.68
CA LEU A 43 -17.19 27.33 -10.51
C LEU A 43 -16.66 27.71 -9.10
N THR A 44 -16.58 26.75 -8.19
CA THR A 44 -15.98 26.95 -6.86
C THR A 44 -14.55 26.41 -6.85
N THR A 45 -13.60 27.22 -6.39
CA THR A 45 -12.23 26.74 -6.19
C THR A 45 -12.18 25.93 -4.90
N MET A 46 -11.75 24.68 -4.99
CA MET A 46 -11.62 23.76 -3.86
C MET A 46 -10.16 23.54 -3.53
N ASN A 47 -9.78 23.83 -2.29
CA ASN A 47 -8.46 23.53 -1.77
C ASN A 47 -8.56 22.31 -0.87
N TYR A 48 -7.85 21.24 -1.22
CA TYR A 48 -7.77 20.04 -0.39
C TYR A 48 -6.42 19.98 0.30
N CYS A 49 -6.43 19.67 1.58
CA CYS A 49 -5.27 19.28 2.36
C CYS A 49 -5.50 17.88 2.90
N VAL A 50 -4.83 16.92 2.28
CA VAL A 50 -4.87 15.51 2.64
C VAL A 50 -3.66 15.22 3.51
N ILE A 51 -3.85 14.79 4.75
CA ILE A 51 -2.77 14.59 5.72
C ILE A 51 -2.90 13.20 6.32
N ALA A 52 -1.82 12.42 6.36
CA ALA A 52 -1.80 11.16 7.06
C ALA A 52 -0.50 10.89 7.78
N ALA A 53 -0.58 10.19 8.92
CA ALA A 53 0.58 9.75 9.67
C ALA A 53 0.44 8.30 10.14
N ALA A 54 1.58 7.65 10.33
CA ALA A 54 1.68 6.31 10.88
C ALA A 54 1.70 6.38 12.41
N VAL A 55 0.91 5.52 13.05
CA VAL A 55 0.92 5.31 14.50
C VAL A 55 0.77 3.80 14.78
N PRO A 56 1.26 3.29 15.92
CA PRO A 56 1.11 1.87 16.23
C PRO A 56 -0.37 1.45 16.33
N GLU A 57 -1.18 2.26 17.02
CA GLU A 57 -2.60 2.03 17.25
C GLU A 57 -3.37 3.35 17.17
N VAL A 58 -4.62 3.28 16.70
CA VAL A 58 -5.48 4.46 16.53
C VAL A 58 -6.61 4.44 17.56
N SER A 59 -6.56 5.34 18.53
CA SER A 59 -7.66 5.63 19.48
C SER A 59 -8.43 6.90 19.06
N ALA A 60 -9.64 7.10 19.59
CA ALA A 60 -10.40 8.31 19.27
C ALA A 60 -9.66 9.58 19.72
N ALA A 61 -9.05 9.56 20.91
CA ALA A 61 -8.28 10.68 21.43
C ALA A 61 -7.11 11.07 20.51
N ALA A 62 -6.33 10.09 20.04
CA ALA A 62 -5.24 10.32 19.11
C ALA A 62 -5.75 10.87 17.76
N LEU A 63 -6.86 10.32 17.26
CA LEU A 63 -7.48 10.76 16.01
C LEU A 63 -7.99 12.21 16.09
N TYR A 64 -8.66 12.58 17.18
CA TYR A 64 -9.12 13.95 17.41
C TYR A 64 -7.96 14.94 17.54
N ASP A 65 -6.94 14.62 18.34
CA ASP A 65 -5.75 15.48 18.51
C ASP A 65 -5.02 15.69 17.17
N PHE A 66 -4.73 14.59 16.46
CA PHE A 66 -4.09 14.65 15.16
C PHE A 66 -4.91 15.49 14.17
N THR A 67 -6.23 15.27 14.11
CA THR A 67 -7.12 16.01 13.22
C THR A 67 -7.16 17.49 13.56
N GLY A 68 -7.18 17.86 14.84
CA GLY A 68 -7.11 19.25 15.28
C GLY A 68 -5.84 19.94 14.79
N ARG A 69 -4.68 19.29 14.97
CA ARG A 69 -3.38 19.81 14.52
C ARG A 69 -3.26 19.85 13.00
N ALA A 70 -3.76 18.82 12.31
CA ALA A 70 -3.83 18.76 10.85
C ALA A 70 -4.65 19.93 10.28
N THR A 71 -5.81 20.23 10.87
CA THR A 71 -6.63 21.37 10.48
C THR A 71 -5.95 22.71 10.74
N GLN A 72 -5.25 22.86 11.87
CA GLN A 72 -4.45 24.05 12.14
C GLN A 72 -3.33 24.23 11.10
N HIS A 73 -2.61 23.16 10.78
CA HIS A 73 -1.58 23.16 9.74
C HIS A 73 -2.17 23.56 8.38
N ALA A 74 -3.29 22.95 7.99
CA ALA A 74 -3.96 23.28 6.73
C ALA A 74 -4.35 24.76 6.67
N ARG A 75 -4.94 25.32 7.74
CA ARG A 75 -5.30 26.75 7.79
C ARG A 75 -4.09 27.67 7.63
N ALA A 76 -2.97 27.33 8.26
CA ALA A 76 -1.72 28.11 8.15
C ALA A 76 -1.10 28.06 6.75
N ASN A 77 -1.43 27.04 5.93
CA ASN A 77 -0.82 26.83 4.62
C ASN A 77 -1.79 27.05 3.43
N LEU A 78 -3.10 27.17 3.71
CA LEU A 78 -4.14 27.47 2.72
C LEU A 78 -4.64 28.93 2.79
N THR A 79 -4.02 29.77 3.62
CA THR A 79 -4.49 31.13 4.01
C THR A 79 -4.49 32.15 2.87
N GLY A 80 -3.90 31.85 1.70
CA GLY A 80 -3.97 32.69 0.50
C GLY A 80 -5.19 32.45 -0.39
N THR A 81 -5.99 31.41 -0.11
CA THR A 81 -7.10 30.98 -0.97
C THR A 81 -8.46 31.05 -0.27
N MET A 82 -8.53 31.62 0.94
CA MET A 82 -9.78 31.77 1.68
C MET A 82 -10.51 33.05 1.26
N GLY A 83 -11.45 32.91 0.33
CA GLY A 83 -12.42 33.93 -0.07
C GLY A 83 -13.83 33.36 -0.10
N TRP A 84 -14.85 34.21 -0.26
CA TRP A 84 -16.26 33.80 -0.35
C TRP A 84 -16.52 32.75 -1.47
N THR A 85 -15.61 32.65 -2.44
CA THR A 85 -15.69 31.79 -3.63
C THR A 85 -14.84 30.50 -3.55
N ALA A 86 -14.20 30.22 -2.42
CA ALA A 86 -13.30 29.09 -2.29
C ALA A 86 -13.59 28.23 -1.05
N GLY A 87 -13.77 26.93 -1.27
CA GLY A 87 -13.92 25.93 -0.22
C GLY A 87 -12.56 25.38 0.21
N SER A 88 -12.39 25.13 1.50
CA SER A 88 -11.25 24.42 2.06
C SER A 88 -11.69 23.09 2.66
N VAL A 89 -10.99 22.01 2.34
CA VAL A 89 -11.27 20.67 2.84
C VAL A 89 -10.00 20.07 3.40
N VAL A 90 -10.06 19.62 4.64
CA VAL A 90 -8.99 18.88 5.32
C VAL A 90 -9.44 17.43 5.45
N ILE A 91 -8.62 16.49 4.99
CA ILE A 91 -8.84 15.06 5.18
C ILE A 91 -7.65 14.55 6.00
N ALA A 92 -7.87 14.31 7.28
CA ALA A 92 -6.83 13.93 8.23
C ALA A 92 -6.98 12.46 8.63
N GLY A 93 -5.93 11.67 8.42
CA GLY A 93 -5.94 10.24 8.64
C GLY A 93 -4.83 9.73 9.55
N LEU A 94 -5.16 8.75 10.39
CA LEU A 94 -4.16 7.92 11.07
C LEU A 94 -4.17 6.51 10.51
N VAL A 95 -2.98 5.98 10.23
CA VAL A 95 -2.77 4.63 9.72
C VAL A 95 -2.06 3.83 10.80
N GLY A 96 -2.65 2.72 11.23
CA GLY A 96 -2.04 1.89 12.26
C GLY A 96 -2.31 0.41 12.11
N GLY A 97 -1.63 -0.39 12.93
CA GLY A 97 -1.83 -1.83 12.97
C GLY A 97 -3.23 -2.19 13.47
N ARG A 98 -3.81 -1.36 14.34
CA ARG A 98 -5.12 -1.56 14.94
C ARG A 98 -5.86 -0.23 15.09
N VAL A 99 -7.17 -0.24 14.83
CA VAL A 99 -8.08 0.87 15.12
C VAL A 99 -9.04 0.43 16.22
N TYR A 100 -9.11 1.21 17.31
CA TYR A 100 -10.06 0.96 18.38
C TYR A 100 -11.50 1.31 17.95
N PRO A 101 -12.54 0.64 18.50
CA PRO A 101 -13.92 0.88 18.09
C PRO A 101 -14.40 2.33 18.24
N ASP A 102 -13.91 3.05 19.25
CA ASP A 102 -14.19 4.47 19.46
C ASP A 102 -13.61 5.34 18.34
N ALA A 103 -12.41 5.05 17.86
CA ALA A 103 -11.77 5.71 16.73
C ALA A 103 -12.50 5.42 15.42
N ALA A 104 -12.90 4.17 15.19
CA ALA A 104 -13.68 3.77 14.02
C ALA A 104 -15.03 4.51 13.97
N GLN A 105 -15.72 4.62 15.12
CA GLN A 105 -16.94 5.41 15.25
C GLN A 105 -16.69 6.90 15.00
N ALA A 106 -15.64 7.49 15.59
CA ALA A 106 -15.28 8.88 15.40
C ALA A 106 -14.97 9.22 13.93
N ALA A 107 -14.21 8.35 13.24
CA ALA A 107 -13.88 8.52 11.82
C ALA A 107 -15.11 8.39 10.91
N SER A 108 -16.04 7.50 11.26
CA SER A 108 -17.27 7.25 10.49
C SER A 108 -18.40 8.23 10.78
N ALA A 109 -18.29 9.00 11.87
CA ALA A 109 -19.29 9.97 12.26
C ALA A 109 -19.40 11.11 11.24
N LYS A 110 -20.63 11.60 11.03
CA LYS A 110 -20.89 12.75 10.17
C LYS A 110 -20.05 13.94 10.65
N SER A 111 -19.16 14.43 9.78
CA SER A 111 -18.29 15.54 10.14
C SER A 111 -19.10 16.81 10.43
N GLY A 112 -18.70 17.58 11.45
CA GLY A 112 -19.25 18.92 11.69
C GLY A 112 -18.87 19.87 10.54
N ASN A 113 -19.74 20.83 10.23
CA ASN A 113 -19.35 21.96 9.38
C ASN A 113 -18.62 22.99 10.24
N GLN A 114 -17.43 23.41 9.83
CA GLN A 114 -16.77 24.57 10.40
C GLN A 114 -16.91 25.74 9.42
N PHE A 115 -17.05 26.96 9.93
CA PHE A 115 -17.15 28.14 9.07
C PHE A 115 -15.89 28.22 8.17
N GLY A 116 -16.08 28.30 6.85
CA GLY A 116 -14.98 28.39 5.88
C GLY A 116 -14.28 27.07 5.53
N GLY A 117 -14.73 25.91 6.01
CA GLY A 117 -14.17 24.64 5.55
C GLY A 117 -14.73 23.37 6.19
N GLU A 118 -14.36 22.24 5.61
CA GLU A 118 -14.73 20.91 6.07
C GLU A 118 -13.50 20.14 6.57
N THR A 119 -13.65 19.38 7.65
CA THR A 119 -12.65 18.41 8.10
C THR A 119 -13.24 17.00 8.11
N ARG A 120 -12.54 16.05 7.50
CA ARG A 120 -12.86 14.61 7.48
C ARG A 120 -11.80 13.86 8.26
N MET A 121 -12.24 13.01 9.17
CA MET A 121 -11.38 12.07 9.88
C MET A 121 -11.32 10.75 9.10
N VAL A 122 -10.14 10.14 9.08
CA VAL A 122 -9.90 8.81 8.50
C VAL A 122 -9.13 7.97 9.51
N ALA A 123 -9.52 6.72 9.70
CA ALA A 123 -8.73 5.74 10.44
C ALA A 123 -8.54 4.50 9.57
N VAL A 124 -7.29 4.05 9.43
CA VAL A 124 -6.95 2.87 8.63
C VAL A 124 -6.42 1.78 9.55
N ASP A 125 -7.10 0.63 9.55
CA ASP A 125 -6.71 -0.58 10.29
C ASP A 125 -6.06 -1.57 9.31
N LEU A 126 -4.74 -1.71 9.41
CA LEU A 126 -3.99 -2.60 8.54
C LEU A 126 -4.12 -4.08 8.92
N SER A 127 -4.42 -4.39 10.19
CA SER A 127 -4.65 -5.79 10.61
C SER A 127 -6.02 -6.30 10.17
N ALA A 128 -7.05 -5.45 10.27
CA ALA A 128 -8.42 -5.77 9.86
C ALA A 128 -8.63 -5.56 8.35
N GLY A 129 -7.70 -4.85 7.68
CA GLY A 129 -7.82 -4.48 6.28
C GLY A 129 -8.96 -3.50 6.03
N GLN A 130 -9.27 -2.63 7.00
CA GLN A 130 -10.42 -1.74 6.97
C GLN A 130 -10.02 -0.27 6.92
N LEU A 131 -10.85 0.53 6.27
CA LEU A 131 -10.80 1.99 6.29
C LEU A 131 -12.10 2.52 6.86
N TYR A 132 -11.99 3.36 7.87
CA TYR A 132 -13.10 4.05 8.52
C TYR A 132 -13.07 5.53 8.16
N ALA A 133 -14.14 6.02 7.54
CA ALA A 133 -14.31 7.42 7.21
C ALA A 133 -15.79 7.71 6.92
N PHE A 134 -16.25 8.92 7.21
CA PHE A 134 -17.55 9.36 6.76
C PHE A 134 -17.52 9.67 5.26
N VAL A 135 -18.31 8.95 4.47
CA VAL A 135 -18.51 9.16 3.02
C VAL A 135 -19.96 9.54 2.67
N GLY A 136 -20.79 9.81 3.67
CA GLY A 136 -22.20 10.16 3.48
C GLY A 136 -22.44 11.58 2.96
N GLY A 137 -23.70 11.87 2.63
CA GLY A 137 -24.15 13.16 2.14
C GLY A 137 -24.19 14.26 3.22
N LYS A 138 -23.86 15.49 2.83
CA LYS A 138 -24.07 16.72 3.61
C LYS A 138 -24.91 17.72 2.82
N LEU A 139 -25.36 18.78 3.49
CA LEU A 139 -26.04 19.93 2.88
C LEU A 139 -25.11 20.79 2.00
N TRP A 140 -23.81 20.47 1.90
CA TRP A 140 -22.95 21.00 0.84
C TRP A 140 -23.40 20.37 -0.48
N GLY A 141 -23.65 21.20 -1.50
CA GLY A 141 -24.25 20.75 -2.78
C GLY A 141 -23.63 19.45 -3.30
N ALA A 142 -24.47 18.58 -3.87
CA ALA A 142 -24.12 17.18 -4.19
C ALA A 142 -22.79 17.01 -4.94
N ALA A 143 -22.45 17.94 -5.84
CA ALA A 143 -21.19 17.91 -6.58
C ALA A 143 -19.94 18.14 -5.70
N MET A 144 -20.00 19.07 -4.75
CA MET A 144 -18.91 19.35 -3.80
C MET A 144 -18.71 18.18 -2.84
N GLN A 145 -19.81 17.60 -2.38
CA GLN A 145 -19.75 16.40 -1.56
C GLN A 145 -19.18 15.21 -2.34
N GLY A 146 -19.56 15.07 -3.60
CA GLY A 146 -19.02 14.07 -4.52
C GLY A 146 -17.51 14.23 -4.72
N SER A 147 -17.03 15.45 -4.94
CA SER A 147 -15.59 15.70 -5.11
C SER A 147 -14.78 15.43 -3.83
N VAL A 148 -15.31 15.79 -2.64
CA VAL A 148 -14.68 15.45 -1.35
C VAL A 148 -14.58 13.94 -1.16
N ASN A 149 -15.67 13.21 -1.39
CA ASN A 149 -15.68 11.75 -1.27
C ASN A 149 -14.73 11.10 -2.29
N ALA A 150 -14.73 11.57 -3.54
CA ALA A 150 -13.81 11.08 -4.56
C ALA A 150 -12.35 11.31 -4.16
N LYS A 151 -12.02 12.50 -3.63
CA LYS A 151 -10.68 12.82 -3.16
C LYS A 151 -10.26 11.93 -1.98
N LEU A 152 -11.16 11.72 -1.02
CA LEU A 152 -10.94 10.86 0.15
C LEU A 152 -10.64 9.43 -0.30
N THR A 153 -11.55 8.81 -1.05
CA THR A 153 -11.42 7.41 -1.48
C THR A 153 -10.22 7.19 -2.39
N TYR A 154 -9.87 8.18 -3.21
CA TYR A 154 -8.71 8.07 -4.08
C TYR A 154 -7.40 8.14 -3.28
N CYS A 155 -7.26 9.09 -2.36
CA CYS A 155 -6.00 9.29 -1.62
C CYS A 155 -5.82 8.29 -0.47
N PHE A 156 -6.92 7.81 0.13
CA PHE A 156 -6.92 6.76 1.15
C PHE A 156 -7.46 5.46 0.54
N PRO A 157 -6.61 4.67 -0.13
CA PRO A 157 -7.04 3.39 -0.70
C PRO A 157 -7.43 2.37 0.37
N GLN A 158 -8.22 1.37 -0.01
CA GLN A 158 -8.44 0.22 0.87
C GLN A 158 -7.11 -0.52 1.12
N PRO A 159 -6.82 -1.00 2.34
CA PRO A 159 -5.58 -1.73 2.63
C PRO A 159 -5.33 -2.93 1.71
N ALA A 160 -6.40 -3.61 1.26
CA ALA A 160 -6.31 -4.72 0.31
C ALA A 160 -5.73 -4.27 -1.06
N GLU A 161 -6.12 -3.11 -1.56
CA GLU A 161 -5.58 -2.56 -2.83
C GLU A 161 -4.09 -2.27 -2.70
N VAL A 162 -3.69 -1.68 -1.56
CA VAL A 162 -2.28 -1.37 -1.30
C VAL A 162 -1.47 -2.65 -1.16
N TYR A 163 -1.99 -3.65 -0.48
CA TYR A 163 -1.31 -4.93 -0.34
C TYR A 163 -1.03 -5.56 -1.71
N GLN A 164 -2.01 -5.56 -2.62
CA GLN A 164 -1.83 -6.04 -3.99
C GLN A 164 -0.78 -5.22 -4.76
N GLN A 165 -0.82 -3.89 -4.62
CA GLN A 165 0.14 -2.99 -5.26
C GLN A 165 1.58 -3.29 -4.78
N VAL A 166 1.79 -3.42 -3.47
CA VAL A 166 3.10 -3.71 -2.89
C VAL A 166 3.60 -5.10 -3.32
N GLN A 167 2.72 -6.11 -3.33
CA GLN A 167 3.10 -7.44 -3.81
C GLN A 167 3.54 -7.42 -5.28
N TRP A 168 2.81 -6.70 -6.13
CA TRP A 168 3.16 -6.56 -7.54
C TRP A 168 4.50 -5.84 -7.73
N GLN A 169 4.74 -4.75 -7.00
CA GLN A 169 6.02 -4.02 -7.03
C GLN A 169 7.19 -4.90 -6.58
N GLN A 170 7.00 -5.72 -5.54
CA GLN A 170 8.03 -6.67 -5.07
C GLN A 170 8.33 -7.77 -6.09
N ALA A 171 7.30 -8.28 -6.78
CA ALA A 171 7.48 -9.28 -7.82
C ALA A 171 8.31 -8.74 -9.02
N GLN A 172 8.18 -7.45 -9.34
CA GLN A 172 8.99 -6.80 -10.38
C GLN A 172 10.45 -6.55 -9.98
N GLN A 173 10.73 -6.43 -8.68
CA GLN A 173 12.08 -6.16 -8.17
C GLN A 173 12.92 -7.43 -7.99
N GLN A 174 12.35 -8.64 -8.13
CA GLN A 174 13.15 -9.86 -8.17
C GLN A 174 13.99 -9.88 -9.45
N PRO A 175 15.34 -9.92 -9.36
CA PRO A 175 16.16 -10.16 -10.52
C PRO A 175 15.71 -11.46 -11.17
N GLN A 176 15.42 -11.44 -12.47
CA GLN A 176 15.35 -12.68 -13.22
C GLN A 176 16.70 -13.37 -13.05
N HIS A 177 16.77 -14.39 -12.20
CA HIS A 177 17.91 -15.29 -12.20
C HIS A 177 18.07 -15.76 -13.65
N PRO A 178 19.26 -15.59 -14.26
CA PRO A 178 19.48 -16.10 -15.61
C PRO A 178 19.13 -17.58 -15.57
N MET A 179 18.15 -17.98 -16.39
CA MET A 179 17.82 -19.39 -16.55
C MET A 179 19.13 -20.13 -16.87
N PRO A 180 19.43 -21.27 -16.23
CA PRO A 180 20.59 -22.05 -16.61
C PRO A 180 20.48 -22.34 -18.10
N ALA A 181 21.54 -21.99 -18.85
CA ALA A 181 21.59 -22.25 -20.28
C ALA A 181 21.23 -23.72 -20.52
N PRO A 182 20.40 -24.03 -21.55
CA PRO A 182 20.11 -25.41 -21.89
C PRO A 182 21.43 -26.14 -22.08
N ALA A 183 21.61 -27.25 -21.34
CA ALA A 183 22.78 -28.10 -21.49
C ALA A 183 22.97 -28.44 -22.98
N PRO A 184 24.21 -28.42 -23.50
CA PRO A 184 24.45 -28.76 -24.90
C PRO A 184 23.81 -30.12 -25.20
N GLN A 185 22.83 -30.11 -26.11
CA GLN A 185 22.19 -31.34 -26.59
C GLN A 185 23.27 -32.18 -27.25
N VAL A 186 23.68 -33.25 -26.58
CA VAL A 186 24.52 -34.29 -27.18
C VAL A 186 23.69 -34.89 -28.32
N PRO A 187 24.16 -34.89 -29.57
CA PRO A 187 23.42 -35.46 -30.68
C PRO A 187 23.14 -36.95 -30.41
N PRO A 188 21.93 -37.45 -30.71
CA PRO A 188 21.60 -38.85 -30.50
C PRO A 188 22.55 -39.74 -31.34
N PRO A 189 22.98 -40.90 -30.81
CA PRO A 189 23.82 -41.81 -31.55
C PRO A 189 23.09 -42.32 -32.81
N PRO A 190 23.82 -42.55 -33.92
CA PRO A 190 23.22 -43.03 -35.17
C PRO A 190 22.56 -44.39 -34.98
N TYR A 191 21.38 -44.53 -35.58
CA TYR A 191 20.51 -45.70 -35.53
C TYR A 191 21.23 -46.96 -36.06
N ALA A 192 21.55 -47.89 -35.18
CA ALA A 192 22.02 -49.23 -35.54
C ALA A 192 20.80 -50.08 -35.95
N GLY A 193 20.84 -50.65 -37.15
CA GLY A 193 19.79 -51.52 -37.70
C GLY A 193 19.51 -52.78 -36.87
N PRO A 194 18.44 -53.53 -37.20
CA PRO A 194 17.90 -54.59 -36.36
C PRO A 194 18.88 -55.73 -36.09
N ALA A 195 18.84 -56.20 -34.84
CA ALA A 195 19.74 -57.18 -34.25
C ALA A 195 19.62 -58.58 -34.88
N GLY A 196 20.76 -59.14 -35.29
CA GLY A 196 20.89 -60.57 -35.59
C GLY A 196 20.82 -61.45 -34.32
N PRO A 197 20.66 -62.77 -34.48
CA PRO A 197 20.32 -63.69 -33.40
C PRO A 197 21.38 -63.74 -32.28
N GLN A 198 20.92 -63.69 -31.03
CA GLN A 198 21.76 -63.72 -29.82
C GLN A 198 22.43 -65.10 -29.64
N PRO A 199 23.74 -65.15 -29.36
CA PRO A 199 24.41 -66.36 -28.90
C PRO A 199 24.17 -66.65 -27.40
N PRO A 200 24.29 -67.92 -26.96
CA PRO A 200 23.88 -68.38 -25.63
C PRO A 200 24.79 -67.90 -24.49
N VAL A 201 24.15 -67.67 -23.34
CA VAL A 201 24.73 -67.16 -22.09
C VAL A 201 25.42 -68.29 -21.32
N TYR A 202 26.69 -68.10 -20.95
CA TYR A 202 27.40 -68.93 -19.97
C TYR A 202 27.54 -68.18 -18.63
N PRO A 203 27.31 -68.83 -17.47
CA PRO A 203 27.49 -68.21 -16.17
C PRO A 203 28.99 -68.08 -15.79
N PRO A 204 29.36 -67.05 -15.02
CA PRO A 204 30.75 -66.79 -14.64
C PRO A 204 31.27 -67.74 -13.55
N PRO A 205 32.58 -68.08 -13.56
CA PRO A 205 33.21 -68.90 -12.52
C PRO A 205 33.44 -68.12 -11.21
N GLY A 206 33.23 -68.79 -10.08
CA GLY A 206 33.46 -68.25 -8.74
C GLY A 206 34.95 -68.07 -8.41
N HIS A 207 35.25 -67.00 -7.67
CA HIS A 207 36.56 -66.77 -7.06
C HIS A 207 36.54 -67.06 -5.55
N ALA A 208 37.57 -67.81 -5.14
CA ALA A 208 37.86 -68.28 -3.78
C ALA A 208 38.45 -67.17 -2.89
N PRO A 209 38.45 -67.34 -1.54
CA PRO A 209 38.90 -66.33 -0.59
C PRO A 209 40.43 -66.23 -0.50
N GLN A 210 40.95 -64.99 -0.40
CA GLN A 210 42.37 -64.69 -0.26
C GLN A 210 42.75 -64.59 1.22
N GLN A 211 43.60 -65.52 1.69
CA GLN A 211 44.31 -65.47 2.98
C GLN A 211 45.61 -64.65 2.84
N GLY A 212 46.04 -64.01 3.94
CA GLY A 212 47.17 -63.06 4.01
C GLY A 212 48.58 -63.67 3.96
N PRO A 213 49.62 -62.89 4.33
CA PRO A 213 50.52 -63.35 5.41
C PRO A 213 51.12 -62.23 6.31
N TYR A 214 51.69 -62.67 7.44
CA TYR A 214 52.30 -61.96 8.58
C TYR A 214 53.76 -61.45 8.38
N GLY A 215 54.20 -60.56 9.29
CA GLY A 215 55.58 -60.38 9.79
C GLY A 215 56.14 -58.97 9.55
N TYR A 216 56.72 -58.21 10.50
CA TYR A 216 57.30 -58.43 11.85
C TYR A 216 56.94 -57.27 12.78
#